data_AF-A0A6L8N0B0-F1
#
_entry.id   AF-A0A6L8N0B0-F1
#
_cell.length_a   1.000
_cell.length_b   1.000
_cell.length_c   1.000
_cell.angle_alpha   90.00
_cell.angle_beta   90.00
_cell.angle_gamma   90.00
#
_symmetry.space_group_name_H-M   'P 1'
#
loop_
_entity.id
_entity.type
_entity.pdbx_description
1 polymer ?
#
loop_
_entity_poly.entity_id
_entity_poly.type
_entity_poly.pdbx_seq_one_letter_code
_entity_poly.pdbx_strand_id
1 'polypeptide(L)'
;MRSEWLKITTVRSLCAALALVFVATVGFTVLANATMTEEVRTGDDFDPLYASFAGLAMGQIAAICFGAMAVAAEYRTRGIGLSLAAVPRRRVLYTAKLTVIGVSALLVGLATSAVCFFTAQSLLGAEGVGVLSPGAPRAIVGGGLYLALTTVFAAALTVLLRSGPLVMGILIPFLIMVSFVFGGPGETGFLEFLPDHAGQQILLQNPSGTLGPWGGLGVQVLWVAVAVRAGLAGVLRRDA
;
A
#
# COMPACT_ATOMS: atom_id res chain seq x y z
N MET A 1 3.12 -9.77 19.62
CA MET A 1 3.16 -10.61 18.41
C MET A 1 1.98 -11.58 18.34
N ARG A 2 1.92 -12.66 19.14
CA ARG A 2 0.81 -13.65 19.04
C ARG A 2 -0.60 -13.07 19.22
N SER A 3 -0.80 -12.19 20.22
CA SER A 3 -2.08 -11.53 20.45
C SER A 3 -2.51 -10.64 19.27
N GLU A 4 -1.58 -9.89 18.68
CA GLU A 4 -1.84 -9.05 17.50
C GLU A 4 -2.18 -9.89 16.26
N TRP A 5 -1.48 -10.99 16.06
CA TRP A 5 -1.77 -11.92 14.96
C TRP A 5 -3.18 -12.50 15.08
N LEU A 6 -3.55 -13.00 16.28
CA LEU A 6 -4.88 -13.50 16.55
C LEU A 6 -5.93 -12.44 16.27
N LYS A 7 -5.72 -11.19 16.70
CA LYS A 7 -6.64 -10.07 16.44
C LYS A 7 -6.90 -9.87 14.95
N ILE A 8 -5.84 -9.82 14.12
CA ILE A 8 -6.01 -9.64 12.66
C ILE A 8 -6.79 -10.81 12.06
N THR A 9 -6.53 -12.04 12.50
CA THR A 9 -7.18 -13.25 11.95
C THR A 9 -8.60 -13.51 12.46
N THR A 10 -9.00 -12.94 13.61
CA THR A 10 -10.29 -13.24 14.26
C THR A 10 -11.29 -12.10 14.15
N VAL A 11 -10.82 -10.86 14.04
CA VAL A 11 -11.70 -9.70 13.91
C VAL A 11 -12.19 -9.64 12.46
N ARG A 12 -13.47 -10.01 12.26
CA ARG A 12 -14.10 -10.07 10.93
C ARG A 12 -13.89 -8.82 10.09
N SER A 13 -13.92 -7.62 10.69
CA SER A 13 -13.69 -6.37 9.95
C SER A 13 -12.26 -6.20 9.46
N LEU A 14 -11.25 -6.72 10.18
CA LEU A 14 -9.86 -6.71 9.74
C LEU A 14 -9.61 -7.75 8.65
N CYS A 15 -10.16 -8.95 8.80
CA CYS A 15 -10.14 -9.97 7.75
C CYS A 15 -10.83 -9.46 6.47
N ALA A 16 -12.00 -8.84 6.60
CA ALA A 16 -12.73 -8.28 5.46
C ALA A 16 -11.95 -7.15 4.79
N ALA A 17 -11.28 -6.29 5.55
CA ALA A 17 -10.46 -5.21 5.00
C ALA A 17 -9.23 -5.75 4.24
N LEU A 18 -8.53 -6.75 4.78
CA LEU A 18 -7.43 -7.43 4.07
C LEU A 18 -7.93 -8.17 2.82
N ALA A 19 -9.06 -8.86 2.91
CA ALA A 19 -9.67 -9.52 1.75
C ALA A 19 -10.06 -8.50 0.68
N LEU A 20 -10.54 -7.32 1.09
CA LEU A 20 -10.88 -6.23 0.16
C LEU A 20 -9.64 -5.69 -0.57
N VAL A 21 -8.45 -5.66 0.05
CA VAL A 21 -7.20 -5.34 -0.65
C VAL A 21 -7.01 -6.30 -1.83
N PHE A 22 -7.16 -7.59 -1.60
CA PHE A 22 -7.00 -8.58 -2.67
C PHE A 22 -8.11 -8.46 -3.73
N VAL A 23 -9.38 -8.54 -3.30
CA VAL A 23 -10.53 -8.61 -4.20
C VAL A 23 -10.68 -7.34 -5.03
N ALA A 24 -10.52 -6.15 -4.42
CA ALA A 24 -10.64 -4.90 -5.15
C ALA A 24 -9.50 -4.76 -6.16
N THR A 25 -8.25 -5.04 -5.76
CA THR A 25 -7.12 -4.90 -6.68
C THR A 25 -7.22 -5.85 -7.86
N VAL A 26 -7.46 -7.14 -7.60
CA VAL A 26 -7.56 -8.15 -8.66
C VAL A 26 -8.78 -7.89 -9.53
N GLY A 27 -9.94 -7.63 -8.92
CA GLY A 27 -11.19 -7.39 -9.65
C GLY A 27 -11.09 -6.21 -10.62
N PHE A 28 -10.55 -5.07 -10.16
CA PHE A 28 -10.36 -3.91 -11.02
C PHE A 28 -9.24 -4.12 -12.06
N THR A 29 -8.19 -4.87 -11.74
CA THR A 29 -7.14 -5.22 -12.72
C THR A 29 -7.71 -6.07 -13.84
N VAL A 30 -8.48 -7.10 -13.51
CA VAL A 30 -9.15 -7.98 -14.49
C VAL A 30 -10.13 -7.17 -15.32
N LEU A 31 -10.96 -6.34 -14.70
CA LEU A 31 -11.91 -5.49 -15.42
C LEU A 31 -11.19 -4.57 -16.41
N ALA A 32 -10.17 -3.83 -15.95
CA ALA A 32 -9.42 -2.88 -16.78
C ALA A 32 -8.78 -3.56 -17.99
N ASN A 33 -8.12 -4.71 -17.80
CA ASN A 33 -7.46 -5.43 -18.90
C ASN A 33 -8.46 -6.14 -19.82
N ALA A 34 -9.59 -6.64 -19.30
CA ALA A 34 -10.62 -7.30 -20.11
C ALA A 34 -11.41 -6.32 -21.00
N THR A 35 -11.54 -5.05 -20.58
CA THR A 35 -12.21 -4.00 -21.36
C THR A 35 -11.24 -3.17 -22.21
N MET A 36 -9.96 -3.48 -22.20
CA MET A 36 -8.95 -2.69 -22.89
C MET A 36 -9.07 -2.86 -24.40
N THR A 37 -9.04 -1.75 -25.14
CA THR A 37 -9.15 -1.76 -26.60
C THR A 37 -7.81 -2.07 -27.26
N GLU A 38 -7.85 -2.63 -28.46
CA GLU A 38 -6.66 -2.90 -29.28
C GLU A 38 -5.83 -1.63 -29.51
N GLU A 39 -6.48 -0.49 -29.78
CA GLU A 39 -5.82 0.80 -29.97
C GLU A 39 -4.95 1.21 -28.78
N VAL A 40 -5.44 1.00 -27.55
CA VAL A 40 -4.67 1.28 -26.33
C VAL A 40 -3.54 0.27 -26.16
N ARG A 41 -3.77 -0.99 -26.53
CA ARG A 41 -2.79 -2.08 -26.39
C ARG A 41 -1.62 -1.97 -27.35
N THR A 42 -1.83 -1.41 -28.53
CA THR A 42 -0.79 -1.22 -29.56
C THR A 42 -0.22 0.19 -29.59
N GLY A 43 -0.60 1.06 -28.65
CA GLY A 43 -0.11 2.43 -28.58
C GLY A 43 1.36 2.48 -28.13
N ASP A 44 2.10 3.49 -28.61
CA ASP A 44 3.53 3.65 -28.32
C ASP A 44 3.84 3.82 -26.81
N ASP A 45 2.88 4.37 -26.05
CA ASP A 45 2.99 4.59 -24.60
C ASP A 45 2.50 3.38 -23.75
N PHE A 46 2.14 2.26 -24.39
CA PHE A 46 1.62 1.10 -23.67
C PHE A 46 2.72 0.36 -22.88
N ASP A 47 2.54 0.29 -21.56
CA ASP A 47 3.38 -0.51 -20.67
C ASP A 47 2.58 -1.76 -20.21
N PRO A 48 2.83 -2.95 -20.78
CA PRO A 48 2.12 -4.18 -20.42
C PRO A 48 2.38 -4.63 -18.99
N LEU A 49 3.54 -4.26 -18.41
CA LEU A 49 3.85 -4.56 -17.02
C LEU A 49 3.04 -3.67 -16.09
N TYR A 50 2.98 -2.36 -16.36
CA TYR A 50 2.21 -1.42 -15.56
C TYR A 50 0.70 -1.67 -15.64
N ALA A 51 0.19 -2.02 -16.83
CA ALA A 51 -1.20 -2.42 -17.04
C ALA A 51 -1.63 -3.60 -16.16
N SER A 52 -0.67 -4.45 -15.77
CA SER A 52 -0.91 -5.56 -14.83
C SER A 52 -1.30 -5.11 -13.44
N PHE A 53 -1.08 -3.85 -13.10
CA PHE A 53 -1.37 -3.29 -11.79
C PHE A 53 -2.42 -2.18 -11.86
N ALA A 54 -3.24 -2.13 -12.92
CA ALA A 54 -4.27 -1.11 -13.10
C ALA A 54 -5.27 -1.01 -11.93
N GLY A 55 -5.56 -2.12 -11.23
CA GLY A 55 -6.44 -2.11 -10.05
C GLY A 55 -5.77 -1.67 -8.74
N LEU A 56 -4.47 -1.39 -8.75
CA LEU A 56 -3.66 -1.16 -7.55
C LEU A 56 -4.08 0.09 -6.78
N ALA A 57 -4.63 1.11 -7.46
CA ALA A 57 -5.25 2.27 -6.81
C ALA A 57 -6.43 1.88 -5.89
N MET A 58 -7.28 0.92 -6.31
CA MET A 58 -8.37 0.42 -5.45
C MET A 58 -7.83 -0.41 -4.29
N GLY A 59 -6.78 -1.19 -4.54
CA GLY A 59 -6.02 -1.89 -3.51
C GLY A 59 -5.44 -0.99 -2.45
N GLN A 60 -4.88 0.13 -2.87
CA GLN A 60 -4.28 1.15 -2.02
C GLN A 60 -5.32 1.75 -1.06
N ILE A 61 -6.52 2.07 -1.53
CA ILE A 61 -7.62 2.55 -0.68
C ILE A 61 -7.97 1.52 0.39
N ALA A 62 -8.14 0.25 -0.01
CA ALA A 62 -8.41 -0.83 0.93
C ALA A 62 -7.25 -1.03 1.94
N ALA A 63 -6.00 -0.85 1.49
CA ALA A 63 -4.80 -0.97 2.31
C ALA A 63 -4.69 0.15 3.36
N ILE A 64 -5.05 1.38 2.98
CA ILE A 64 -5.18 2.53 3.89
C ILE A 64 -6.27 2.26 4.92
N CYS A 65 -7.44 1.80 4.47
CA CYS A 65 -8.57 1.45 5.33
C CYS A 65 -8.20 0.37 6.35
N PHE A 66 -7.54 -0.70 5.91
CA PHE A 66 -7.06 -1.77 6.79
C PHE A 66 -6.07 -1.24 7.84
N GLY A 67 -5.03 -0.52 7.41
CA GLY A 67 -4.00 0.03 8.31
C GLY A 67 -4.60 0.96 9.37
N ALA A 68 -5.49 1.86 8.95
CA ALA A 68 -6.18 2.76 9.86
C ALA A 68 -7.15 2.03 10.79
N MET A 69 -7.92 1.04 10.32
CA MET A 69 -8.83 0.26 11.18
C MET A 69 -8.10 -0.60 12.21
N ALA A 70 -6.99 -1.24 11.81
CA ALA A 70 -6.19 -2.10 12.68
C ALA A 70 -5.69 -1.35 13.93
N VAL A 71 -5.40 -0.06 13.76
CA VAL A 71 -4.97 0.85 14.84
C VAL A 71 -6.17 1.51 15.53
N ALA A 72 -7.13 2.06 14.78
CA ALA A 72 -8.27 2.80 15.32
C ALA A 72 -9.19 1.95 16.20
N ALA A 73 -9.20 0.62 16.04
CA ALA A 73 -9.94 -0.30 16.89
C ALA A 73 -9.63 -0.13 18.39
N GLU A 74 -8.43 0.34 18.74
CA GLU A 74 -7.96 0.49 20.12
C GLU A 74 -8.33 1.84 20.75
N TYR A 75 -8.38 2.88 19.92
CA TYR A 75 -8.82 4.21 20.35
C TYR A 75 -10.34 4.26 20.59
N ARG A 76 -11.12 3.49 19.83
CA ARG A 76 -12.60 3.45 19.94
C ARG A 76 -13.10 2.73 21.20
N THR A 77 -12.39 1.69 21.64
CA THR A 77 -12.83 0.81 22.73
C THR A 77 -12.28 1.21 24.11
N ARG A 78 -11.62 2.37 24.24
CA ARG A 78 -10.86 2.77 25.46
C ARG A 78 -9.83 1.71 25.93
N GLY A 79 -9.46 0.75 25.07
CA GLY A 79 -8.61 -0.41 25.41
C GLY A 79 -7.11 -0.09 25.55
N ILE A 80 -6.70 1.14 25.24
CA ILE A 80 -5.33 1.61 25.42
C ILE A 80 -4.93 1.55 26.91
N GLY A 81 -5.87 1.83 27.84
CA GLY A 81 -5.62 1.72 29.28
C GLY A 81 -5.32 0.28 29.74
N LEU A 82 -6.08 -0.70 29.26
CA LEU A 82 -5.88 -2.12 29.60
C LEU A 82 -4.60 -2.72 28.99
N SER A 83 -4.26 -2.33 27.76
CA SER A 83 -3.05 -2.81 27.08
C SER A 83 -1.77 -2.19 27.65
N LEU A 84 -1.81 -0.92 28.03
CA LEU A 84 -0.70 -0.22 28.68
C LEU A 84 -0.52 -0.63 30.14
N ALA A 85 -1.59 -1.03 30.84
CA ALA A 85 -1.50 -1.60 32.19
C ALA A 85 -0.83 -2.98 32.19
N ALA A 86 -1.00 -3.77 31.12
CA ALA A 86 -0.44 -5.12 31.00
C ALA A 86 1.00 -5.17 30.45
N VAL A 87 1.43 -4.16 29.67
CA VAL A 87 2.80 -4.11 29.10
C VAL A 87 3.41 -2.72 29.33
N PRO A 88 4.26 -2.53 30.36
CA PRO A 88 4.88 -1.22 30.64
C PRO A 88 5.87 -0.77 29.54
N ARG A 89 6.22 -1.64 28.58
CA ARG A 89 7.13 -1.35 27.46
C ARG A 89 6.39 -0.87 26.21
N ARG A 90 5.91 0.38 26.24
CA ARG A 90 5.13 1.05 25.18
C ARG A 90 5.73 0.95 23.77
N ARG A 91 7.07 1.04 23.67
CA ARG A 91 7.80 0.93 22.40
C ARG A 91 7.64 -0.45 21.76
N VAL A 92 7.73 -1.50 22.57
CA VAL A 92 7.64 -2.90 22.12
C VAL A 92 6.24 -3.20 21.59
N LEU A 93 5.20 -2.67 22.25
CA LEU A 93 3.83 -2.82 21.79
C LEU A 93 3.60 -2.14 20.44
N TYR A 94 4.08 -0.90 20.30
CA TYR A 94 3.96 -0.14 19.04
C TYR A 94 4.65 -0.83 17.87
N THR A 95 5.92 -1.22 18.04
CA THR A 95 6.67 -1.89 16.96
C THR A 95 6.07 -3.25 16.64
N ALA A 96 5.71 -4.05 17.65
CA ALA A 96 5.09 -5.36 17.42
C ALA A 96 3.79 -5.24 16.62
N LYS A 97 2.95 -4.25 16.91
CA LYS A 97 1.70 -4.02 16.20
C LYS A 97 1.94 -3.65 14.74
N LEU A 98 2.79 -2.65 14.49
CA LEU A 98 3.11 -2.24 13.12
C LEU A 98 3.77 -3.37 12.33
N THR A 99 4.63 -4.18 12.95
CA THR A 99 5.21 -5.36 12.29
C THR A 99 4.15 -6.36 11.88
N VAL A 100 3.19 -6.70 12.76
CA VAL A 100 2.13 -7.66 12.41
C VAL A 100 1.23 -7.11 11.31
N ILE A 101 0.83 -5.83 11.38
CA ILE A 101 0.08 -5.15 10.31
C ILE A 101 0.84 -5.19 8.99
N GLY A 102 2.12 -4.81 9.00
CA GLY A 102 2.97 -4.77 7.82
C GLY A 102 3.20 -6.16 7.20
N VAL A 103 3.46 -7.18 8.03
CA VAL A 103 3.62 -8.56 7.55
C VAL A 103 2.33 -9.10 6.94
N SER A 104 1.18 -8.87 7.58
CA SER A 104 -0.11 -9.29 7.02
C SER A 104 -0.40 -8.61 5.68
N ALA A 105 -0.16 -7.30 5.60
CA ALA A 105 -0.33 -6.55 4.35
C ALA A 105 0.67 -6.96 3.27
N LEU A 106 1.91 -7.32 3.64
CA LEU A 106 2.92 -7.81 2.70
C LEU A 106 2.54 -9.17 2.12
N LEU A 107 2.08 -10.11 2.95
CA LEU A 107 1.66 -11.43 2.48
C LEU A 107 0.49 -11.32 1.51
N VAL A 108 -0.53 -10.55 1.87
CA VAL A 108 -1.68 -10.29 0.99
C VAL A 108 -1.25 -9.52 -0.25
N GLY A 109 -0.44 -8.47 -0.10
CA GLY A 109 0.03 -7.65 -1.21
C GLY A 109 0.85 -8.42 -2.24
N LEU A 110 1.75 -9.32 -1.80
CA LEU A 110 2.52 -10.19 -2.70
C LEU A 110 1.60 -11.17 -3.44
N ALA A 111 0.64 -11.77 -2.75
CA ALA A 111 -0.35 -12.65 -3.38
C ALA A 111 -1.20 -11.88 -4.41
N THR A 112 -1.69 -10.69 -4.03
CA THR A 112 -2.44 -9.79 -4.91
C THR A 112 -1.64 -9.41 -6.14
N SER A 113 -0.39 -8.96 -5.96
CA SER A 113 0.46 -8.51 -7.06
C SER A 113 0.82 -9.64 -8.01
N ALA A 114 1.11 -10.85 -7.49
CA ALA A 114 1.32 -12.03 -8.32
C ALA A 114 0.07 -12.40 -9.13
N VAL A 115 -1.11 -12.44 -8.48
CA VAL A 115 -2.37 -12.76 -9.17
C VAL A 115 -2.68 -11.73 -10.24
N CYS A 116 -2.56 -10.44 -9.93
CA CYS A 116 -2.74 -9.35 -10.88
C CYS A 116 -1.83 -9.48 -12.10
N PHE A 117 -0.55 -9.79 -11.89
CA PHE A 117 0.38 -10.04 -12.98
C PHE A 117 -0.09 -11.20 -13.87
N PHE A 118 -0.33 -12.38 -13.29
CA PHE A 118 -0.70 -13.54 -14.11
C PHE A 118 -2.05 -13.37 -14.80
N THR A 119 -3.06 -12.78 -14.16
CA THR A 119 -4.37 -12.56 -14.78
C THR A 119 -4.29 -11.52 -15.88
N ALA A 120 -3.63 -10.39 -15.66
CA ALA A 120 -3.48 -9.37 -16.69
C ALA A 120 -2.68 -9.88 -17.89
N GLN A 121 -1.53 -10.55 -17.66
CA GLN A 121 -0.73 -11.10 -18.75
C GLN A 121 -1.49 -12.16 -19.56
N SER A 122 -2.34 -12.97 -18.91
CA SER A 122 -3.20 -13.91 -19.62
C SER A 122 -4.25 -13.24 -20.51
N LEU A 123 -4.73 -12.05 -20.12
CA LEU A 123 -5.70 -11.27 -20.90
C LEU A 123 -5.02 -10.49 -22.03
N LEU A 124 -3.79 -10.02 -21.81
CA LEU A 124 -3.00 -9.29 -22.82
C LEU A 124 -2.53 -10.20 -23.96
N GLY A 125 -2.32 -11.50 -23.70
CA GLY A 125 -1.97 -12.47 -24.75
C GLY A 125 -0.63 -12.15 -25.42
N ALA A 126 -0.65 -11.91 -26.73
CA ALA A 126 0.55 -11.66 -27.53
C ALA A 126 1.30 -10.36 -27.14
N GLU A 127 0.58 -9.36 -26.62
CA GLU A 127 1.14 -8.07 -26.18
C GLU A 127 1.64 -8.11 -24.73
N GLY A 128 1.53 -9.28 -24.07
CA GLY A 128 2.00 -9.48 -22.71
C GLY A 128 3.50 -9.73 -22.60
N VAL A 129 4.00 -9.63 -21.37
CA VAL A 129 5.37 -9.96 -20.96
C VAL A 129 5.41 -11.21 -20.08
N GLY A 130 6.43 -12.04 -20.27
CA GLY A 130 6.66 -13.21 -19.43
C GLY A 130 7.13 -12.86 -18.01
N VAL A 131 6.95 -13.77 -17.06
CA VAL A 131 7.35 -13.57 -15.64
C VAL A 131 8.86 -13.36 -15.44
N LEU A 132 9.69 -13.86 -16.37
CA LEU A 132 11.15 -13.68 -16.35
C LEU A 132 11.61 -12.48 -17.18
N SER A 133 10.68 -11.71 -17.76
CA SER A 133 11.03 -10.51 -18.50
C SER A 133 11.69 -9.50 -17.57
N PRO A 134 12.61 -8.66 -18.09
CA PRO A 134 13.23 -7.60 -17.32
C PRO A 134 12.17 -6.74 -16.61
N GLY A 135 12.35 -6.53 -15.30
CA GLY A 135 11.44 -5.72 -14.50
C GLY A 135 10.22 -6.46 -13.93
N ALA A 136 9.80 -7.60 -14.49
CA ALA A 136 8.59 -8.32 -14.05
C ALA A 136 8.70 -8.90 -12.62
N PRO A 137 9.75 -9.64 -12.25
CA PRO A 137 9.91 -10.10 -10.86
C PRO A 137 9.98 -8.95 -9.86
N ARG A 138 10.65 -7.86 -10.25
CA ARG A 138 10.77 -6.63 -9.48
C ARG A 138 9.40 -5.98 -9.27
N ALA A 139 8.56 -5.89 -10.29
CA ALA A 139 7.23 -5.29 -10.17
C ALA A 139 6.27 -6.14 -9.33
N ILE A 140 6.34 -7.48 -9.43
CA ILE A 140 5.54 -8.39 -8.60
C ILE A 140 5.91 -8.24 -7.10
N VAL A 141 7.19 -8.21 -6.79
CA VAL A 141 7.64 -7.98 -5.40
C VAL A 141 7.33 -6.53 -4.98
N GLY A 142 7.53 -5.58 -5.89
CA GLY A 142 7.32 -4.16 -5.71
C GLY A 142 5.87 -3.79 -5.38
N GLY A 143 4.90 -4.36 -6.08
CA GLY A 143 3.48 -4.14 -5.80
C GLY A 143 3.07 -4.61 -4.41
N GLY A 144 3.59 -5.76 -3.96
CA GLY A 144 3.39 -6.22 -2.60
C GLY A 144 4.04 -5.32 -1.55
N LEU A 145 5.28 -4.89 -1.79
CA LEU A 145 5.99 -3.95 -0.91
C LEU A 145 5.26 -2.60 -0.83
N TYR A 146 4.82 -2.06 -1.96
CA TYR A 146 4.11 -0.80 -2.04
C TYR A 146 2.81 -0.82 -1.23
N LEU A 147 2.00 -1.89 -1.35
CA LEU A 147 0.76 -2.02 -0.57
C LEU A 147 1.07 -2.14 0.93
N ALA A 148 2.08 -2.93 1.30
CA ALA A 148 2.51 -3.08 2.69
C ALA A 148 2.99 -1.75 3.30
N LEU A 149 3.84 -1.01 2.58
CA LEU A 149 4.34 0.30 3.01
C LEU A 149 3.20 1.30 3.15
N THR A 150 2.25 1.33 2.22
CA THR A 150 1.06 2.18 2.30
C THR A 150 0.21 1.83 3.53
N THR A 151 -0.01 0.54 3.81
CA THR A 151 -0.72 0.13 5.02
C THR A 151 -0.01 0.60 6.29
N VAL A 152 1.32 0.40 6.38
CA VAL A 152 2.09 0.81 7.56
C VAL A 152 2.10 2.34 7.70
N PHE A 153 2.15 3.09 6.60
CA PHE A 153 2.03 4.54 6.60
C PHE A 153 0.71 5.00 7.20
N ALA A 154 -0.41 4.45 6.72
CA ALA A 154 -1.74 4.75 7.26
C ALA A 154 -1.88 4.35 8.74
N ALA A 155 -1.36 3.19 9.13
CA ALA A 155 -1.36 2.74 10.52
C ALA A 155 -0.54 3.68 11.42
N ALA A 156 0.67 4.07 11.02
CA ALA A 156 1.53 4.98 11.76
C ALA A 156 0.89 6.37 11.92
N LEU A 157 0.29 6.90 10.85
CA LEU A 157 -0.43 8.17 10.89
C LEU A 157 -1.66 8.09 11.80
N THR A 158 -2.33 6.94 11.85
CA THR A 158 -3.46 6.72 12.77
C THR A 158 -3.03 6.73 14.22
N VAL A 159 -1.84 6.21 14.54
CA VAL A 159 -1.26 6.34 15.88
C VAL A 159 -0.96 7.80 16.22
N LEU A 160 -0.39 8.55 15.28
CA LEU A 160 -0.04 9.96 15.47
C LEU A 160 -1.27 10.84 15.70
N LEU A 161 -2.31 10.64 14.88
CA LEU A 161 -3.53 11.46 14.85
C LEU A 161 -4.63 10.92 15.77
N ARG A 162 -4.47 9.70 16.32
CA ARG A 162 -5.43 9.01 17.19
C ARG A 162 -6.84 8.88 16.59
N SER A 163 -6.97 8.94 15.28
CA SER A 163 -8.24 8.90 14.56
C SER A 163 -8.11 8.22 13.20
N GLY A 164 -8.73 7.04 13.07
CA GLY A 164 -8.79 6.31 11.80
C GLY A 164 -9.57 7.05 10.70
N PRO A 165 -10.79 7.56 10.98
CA PRO A 165 -11.56 8.30 9.98
C PRO A 165 -10.84 9.54 9.45
N LEU A 166 -10.13 10.27 10.31
CA LEU A 166 -9.34 11.44 9.90
C LEU A 166 -8.22 11.03 8.94
N VAL A 167 -7.48 9.96 9.25
CA VAL A 167 -6.42 9.46 8.38
C VAL A 167 -6.94 9.02 7.03
N MET A 168 -8.04 8.26 6.99
CA MET A 168 -8.67 7.84 5.75
C MET A 168 -9.13 9.06 4.92
N GLY A 169 -9.76 10.04 5.57
CA GLY A 169 -10.25 11.26 4.94
C GLY A 169 -9.14 12.18 4.40
N ILE A 170 -7.90 12.05 4.89
CA ILE A 170 -6.74 12.79 4.35
C ILE A 170 -6.03 11.97 3.29
N LEU A 171 -5.64 10.73 3.59
CA LEU A 171 -4.78 9.94 2.70
C LEU A 171 -5.47 9.55 1.41
N ILE A 172 -6.73 9.12 1.45
CA ILE A 172 -7.44 8.67 0.26
C ILE A 172 -7.52 9.78 -0.80
N PRO A 173 -8.07 10.98 -0.51
CA PRO A 173 -8.12 12.04 -1.51
C PRO A 173 -6.72 12.56 -1.85
N PHE A 174 -5.79 12.63 -0.89
CA PHE A 174 -4.43 13.09 -1.18
C PHE A 174 -3.74 12.20 -2.22
N LEU A 175 -3.80 10.87 -2.06
CA LEU A 175 -3.09 9.95 -2.95
C LEU A 175 -3.78 9.88 -4.33
N ILE A 176 -5.12 9.83 -4.36
CA ILE A 176 -5.88 9.81 -5.63
C ILE A 176 -5.73 11.12 -6.40
N MET A 177 -5.91 12.26 -5.73
CA MET A 177 -5.85 13.57 -6.40
C MET A 177 -4.47 13.82 -6.98
N VAL A 178 -3.42 13.40 -6.28
CA VAL A 178 -2.06 13.60 -6.76
C VAL A 178 -1.80 12.71 -7.98
N SER A 179 -2.24 11.45 -7.99
CA SER A 179 -2.13 10.58 -9.17
C SER A 179 -2.96 11.08 -10.37
N PHE A 180 -4.17 11.61 -10.13
CA PHE A 180 -5.06 12.07 -11.20
C PHE A 180 -4.65 13.41 -11.81
N VAL A 181 -4.18 14.35 -10.98
CA VAL A 181 -3.81 15.71 -11.43
C VAL A 181 -2.39 15.74 -12.01
N PHE A 182 -1.50 14.87 -11.52
CA PHE A 182 -0.06 14.95 -11.78
C PHE A 182 0.54 13.68 -12.40
N GLY A 183 -0.29 12.80 -12.99
CA GLY A 183 0.16 11.53 -13.60
C GLY A 183 0.68 11.64 -15.03
N GLY A 184 0.93 12.85 -15.54
CA GLY A 184 1.35 13.09 -16.93
C GLY A 184 2.86 12.89 -17.16
N PRO A 185 3.30 12.52 -18.38
CA PRO A 185 4.72 12.46 -18.71
C PRO A 185 5.39 13.84 -18.58
N GLY A 186 6.53 13.93 -17.89
CA GLY A 186 7.32 15.17 -17.79
C GLY A 186 7.21 15.94 -16.47
N GLU A 187 6.53 15.38 -15.47
CA GLU A 187 6.43 15.94 -14.13
C GLU A 187 7.82 16.02 -13.46
N THR A 188 8.31 17.25 -13.28
CA THR A 188 9.63 17.51 -12.69
C THR A 188 9.48 18.26 -11.38
N GLY A 189 10.11 17.79 -10.30
CA GLY A 189 10.20 18.50 -9.02
C GLY A 189 9.73 17.70 -7.81
N PHE A 190 9.14 18.38 -6.81
CA PHE A 190 8.77 17.77 -5.53
C PHE A 190 7.72 16.65 -5.64
N LEU A 191 6.89 16.68 -6.69
CA LEU A 191 5.83 15.71 -6.93
C LEU A 191 6.36 14.29 -7.16
N GLU A 192 7.55 14.16 -7.77
CA GLU A 192 8.24 12.87 -7.98
C GLU A 192 8.59 12.19 -6.64
N PHE A 193 8.73 12.96 -5.56
CA PHE A 193 9.09 12.47 -4.22
C PHE A 193 7.87 12.21 -3.31
N LEU A 194 6.64 12.35 -3.83
CA LEU A 194 5.45 11.96 -3.09
C LEU A 194 5.37 10.44 -2.98
N PRO A 195 4.94 9.90 -1.81
CA PRO A 195 5.06 8.47 -1.52
C PRO A 195 4.27 7.59 -2.48
N ASP A 196 3.21 8.12 -3.11
CA ASP A 196 2.41 7.43 -4.11
C ASP A 196 3.18 7.27 -5.42
N HIS A 197 3.49 8.39 -6.05
CA HIS A 197 4.21 8.48 -7.32
C HIS A 197 5.58 7.82 -7.26
N ALA A 198 6.37 8.14 -6.24
CA ALA A 198 7.69 7.54 -6.05
C ALA A 198 7.58 6.01 -5.90
N GLY A 199 6.63 5.53 -5.10
CA GLY A 199 6.45 4.11 -4.85
C GLY A 199 6.06 3.32 -6.10
N GLN A 200 5.24 3.88 -6.98
CA GLN A 200 4.74 3.22 -8.18
C GLN A 200 5.79 3.06 -9.30
N GLN A 201 6.93 3.76 -9.24
CA GLN A 201 8.04 3.57 -10.19
C GLN A 201 8.57 2.13 -10.23
N ILE A 202 8.36 1.35 -9.15
CA ILE A 202 8.72 -0.07 -9.11
C ILE A 202 7.87 -0.94 -10.05
N LEU A 203 6.70 -0.46 -10.46
CA LEU A 203 5.72 -1.18 -11.27
C LEU A 203 5.94 -0.99 -12.78
N LEU A 204 6.50 0.15 -13.17
CA LEU A 204 6.77 0.51 -14.57
C LEU A 204 7.89 -0.35 -15.16
N GLN A 205 7.70 -0.89 -16.35
CA GLN A 205 8.73 -1.64 -17.08
C GLN A 205 9.96 -0.76 -17.34
N ASN A 206 9.73 0.46 -17.81
CA ASN A 206 10.75 1.47 -18.06
C ASN A 206 10.42 2.72 -17.24
N PRO A 207 10.85 2.78 -15.95
CA PRO A 207 10.61 3.95 -15.13
C PRO A 207 11.33 5.16 -15.72
N SER A 208 10.59 6.25 -15.87
CA SER A 208 11.08 7.53 -16.36
C SER A 208 11.21 8.51 -15.18
N GLY A 209 12.26 9.33 -15.18
CA GLY A 209 12.52 10.28 -14.09
C GLY A 209 13.91 10.14 -13.45
N THR A 210 14.12 10.87 -12.36
CA THR A 210 15.37 10.81 -11.58
C THR A 210 15.37 9.64 -10.60
N LEU A 211 14.19 9.17 -10.20
CA LEU A 211 14.02 8.05 -9.29
C LEU A 211 13.92 6.73 -10.07
N GLY A 212 14.98 5.92 -9.98
CA GLY A 212 14.90 4.52 -10.40
C GLY A 212 13.90 3.72 -9.54
N PRO A 213 13.56 2.49 -9.94
CA PRO A 213 12.50 1.70 -9.30
C PRO A 213 12.67 1.53 -7.79
N TRP A 214 13.89 1.18 -7.37
CA TRP A 214 14.24 1.01 -5.97
C TRP A 214 14.44 2.35 -5.25
N GLY A 215 14.84 3.40 -5.98
CA GLY A 215 14.95 4.76 -5.44
C GLY A 215 13.58 5.30 -5.04
N GLY A 216 12.58 5.12 -5.91
CA GLY A 216 11.19 5.48 -5.64
C GLY A 216 10.60 4.76 -4.43
N LEU A 217 10.77 3.44 -4.33
CA LEU A 217 10.43 2.70 -3.10
C LEU A 217 11.21 3.19 -1.87
N GLY A 218 12.47 3.56 -2.03
CA GLY A 218 13.30 4.14 -0.96
C GLY A 218 12.69 5.44 -0.41
N VAL A 219 12.17 6.30 -1.29
CA VAL A 219 11.45 7.52 -0.88
C VAL A 219 10.18 7.18 -0.10
N GLN A 220 9.40 6.19 -0.55
CA GLN A 220 8.22 5.74 0.19
C GLN A 220 8.60 5.19 1.58
N VAL A 221 9.69 4.42 1.68
CA VAL A 221 10.24 3.94 2.96
C VAL A 221 10.61 5.11 3.88
N LEU A 222 11.21 6.19 3.36
CA LEU A 222 11.53 7.38 4.16
C LEU A 222 10.27 8.04 4.72
N TRP A 223 9.22 8.22 3.90
CA TRP A 223 7.92 8.73 4.36
C TRP A 223 7.31 7.85 5.47
N VAL A 224 7.34 6.53 5.28
CA VAL A 224 6.88 5.56 6.28
C VAL A 224 7.71 5.70 7.55
N ALA A 225 9.04 5.76 7.46
CA ALA A 225 9.93 5.89 8.62
C ALA A 225 9.67 7.18 9.40
N VAL A 226 9.43 8.30 8.71
CA VAL A 226 9.06 9.58 9.35
C VAL A 226 7.73 9.45 10.09
N ALA A 227 6.69 8.90 9.46
CA ALA A 227 5.40 8.69 10.11
C ALA A 227 5.50 7.75 11.32
N VAL A 228 6.28 6.66 11.20
CA VAL A 228 6.51 5.71 12.29
C VAL A 228 7.22 6.39 13.47
N ARG A 229 8.26 7.18 13.20
CA ARG A 229 8.98 7.93 14.24
C ARG A 229 8.09 8.98 14.91
N ALA A 230 7.30 9.71 14.11
CA ALA A 230 6.35 10.70 14.63
C ALA A 230 5.27 10.04 15.51
N GLY A 231 4.70 8.91 15.06
CA GLY A 231 3.75 8.12 15.84
C GLY A 231 4.34 7.64 17.15
N LEU A 232 5.56 7.09 17.12
CA LEU A 232 6.28 6.67 18.33
C LEU A 232 6.54 7.83 19.29
N ALA A 233 6.99 8.99 18.79
CA ALA A 233 7.19 10.18 19.60
C ALA A 233 5.88 10.66 20.25
N GLY A 234 4.77 10.60 19.51
CA GLY A 234 3.43 10.91 20.04
C GLY A 234 3.01 9.98 21.18
N VAL A 235 3.28 8.68 21.05
CA VAL A 235 3.02 7.67 22.10
C VAL A 235 3.88 7.92 23.35
N LEU A 236 5.13 8.37 23.18
CA LEU A 236 6.05 8.59 24.30
C LEU A 236 5.81 9.91 25.04
N ARG A 237 5.39 10.97 24.34
CA ARG A 237 5.25 12.32 24.92
C ARG A 237 3.89 12.60 25.55
N ARG A 238 2.81 11.99 25.05
CA ARG A 238 1.41 12.38 25.39
C ARG A 238 0.74 11.49 26.43
N ASP A 239 1.45 10.50 26.96
CA ASP A 239 0.97 9.61 28.02
C ASP A 239 1.90 9.64 29.25
N ALA A 240 2.69 10.72 29.38
CA ALA A 240 3.34 11.19 30.60
C ALA A 240 2.53 12.38 31.13
#